data_AF-A0A9N9QHZ9-F1
#
_entry.id   AF-A0A9N9QHZ9-F1
#
_cell.length_a   1.000
_cell.length_b   1.000
_cell.length_c   1.000
_cell.angle_alpha   90.00
_cell.angle_beta   90.00
_cell.angle_gamma   90.00
#
_symmetry.space_group_name_H-M   'P 1'
#
loop_
_entity.id
_entity.type
_entity.pdbx_description
1 polymer ?
#
loop_
_entity_poly.entity_id
_entity_poly.type
_entity_poly.pdbx_seq_one_letter_code
_entity_poly.pdbx_strand_id
1 'polypeptide(L)'
;MVQNATEQLEGHQRNLDLIKQNADRFISWGQNELIARNIEADIEDSFPEKRIPRVKKFFDEKSRDERPKNLGEEFKITTLDTAVESMKKRYGKNMDACRGMAILSPHNFQKIRDSGVPDNAFKSLSEKLLPFNSQATPERLVEELYSFACNWDSFKLTINDFYKLSLNLLNDEEEEEGNEDEEHCIMQATPAPSKPKRNCNSCKNCVTGNNRWTMCYRRPQSYLYHLWHPHQTTT
;
A
#
# COMPACT_ATOMS: atom_id res chain seq x y z
N MET A 1 -10.57 -1.51 0.63
CA MET A 1 -9.57 -2.06 -0.31
C MET A 1 -9.49 -3.58 -0.22
N VAL A 2 -9.02 -4.16 0.89
CA VAL A 2 -8.90 -5.63 1.04
C VAL A 2 -10.24 -6.35 0.94
N GLN A 3 -11.30 -5.80 1.55
CA GLN A 3 -12.65 -6.38 1.46
C GLN A 3 -13.14 -6.42 0.01
N ASN A 4 -13.14 -5.28 -0.68
CA ASN A 4 -13.53 -5.20 -2.09
C ASN A 4 -12.68 -6.14 -2.97
N ALA A 5 -11.35 -6.19 -2.77
CA ALA A 5 -10.50 -7.13 -3.49
C ALA A 5 -10.86 -8.60 -3.21
N THR A 6 -11.22 -8.94 -1.98
CA THR A 6 -11.66 -10.29 -1.60
C THR A 6 -13.01 -10.61 -2.24
N GLU A 7 -13.96 -9.67 -2.23
CA GLU A 7 -15.28 -9.80 -2.86
C GLU A 7 -15.16 -9.96 -4.38
N GLN A 8 -14.25 -9.22 -5.03
CA GLN A 8 -13.95 -9.39 -6.45
C GLN A 8 -13.37 -10.78 -6.75
N LEU A 9 -12.41 -11.25 -5.94
CA LEU A 9 -11.85 -12.59 -6.08
C LEU A 9 -12.92 -13.67 -5.91
N GLU A 10 -13.82 -13.52 -4.93
CA GLU A 10 -14.98 -14.41 -4.77
C GLU A 10 -15.93 -14.34 -5.97
N GLY A 11 -16.16 -13.15 -6.52
CA GLY A 11 -16.94 -12.96 -7.73
C GLY A 11 -16.34 -13.70 -8.92
N HIS A 12 -15.02 -13.62 -9.10
CA HIS A 12 -14.31 -14.34 -10.15
C HIS A 12 -14.34 -15.87 -9.93
N GLN A 13 -14.17 -16.32 -8.69
CA GLN A 13 -14.27 -17.74 -8.32
C GLN A 13 -15.66 -18.33 -8.65
N ARG A 14 -16.73 -17.56 -8.39
CA ARG A 14 -18.12 -17.97 -8.70
C ARG A 14 -18.43 -17.94 -10.19
N ASN A 15 -17.84 -16.99 -10.92
CA ASN A 15 -18.09 -16.77 -12.35
C ASN A 15 -16.98 -17.35 -13.24
N LEU A 16 -16.24 -18.37 -12.78
CA LEU A 16 -15.12 -18.95 -13.51
C LEU A 16 -15.53 -19.41 -14.91
N ASP A 17 -16.72 -19.99 -15.06
CA ASP A 17 -17.21 -20.47 -16.35
C ASP A 17 -17.41 -19.33 -17.35
N LEU A 18 -17.89 -18.18 -16.89
CA LEU A 18 -18.04 -16.98 -17.72
C LEU A 18 -16.67 -16.40 -18.11
N ILE A 19 -15.73 -16.38 -17.16
CA ILE A 19 -14.34 -15.95 -17.43
C ILE A 19 -13.73 -16.85 -18.50
N LYS A 20 -13.92 -18.17 -18.38
CA LYS A 20 -13.46 -19.14 -19.38
C LYS A 20 -14.08 -18.87 -20.74
N GLN A 21 -15.40 -18.69 -20.84
CA GLN A 21 -16.07 -18.35 -22.11
C GLN A 21 -15.52 -17.06 -22.74
N ASN A 22 -15.23 -16.04 -21.93
CA ASN A 22 -14.63 -14.80 -22.44
C ASN A 22 -13.18 -15.01 -22.90
N ALA A 23 -12.41 -15.85 -22.20
CA ALA A 23 -11.07 -16.24 -22.63
C ALA A 23 -11.12 -17.01 -23.96
N ASP A 24 -12.03 -17.97 -24.10
CA ASP A 24 -12.22 -18.76 -25.34
C ASP A 24 -12.58 -17.84 -26.53
N ARG A 25 -13.43 -16.83 -26.30
CA ARG A 25 -13.75 -15.80 -27.31
C ARG A 25 -12.53 -14.96 -27.68
N PHE A 26 -11.73 -14.57 -26.69
CA PHE A 26 -10.51 -13.81 -26.92
C PHE A 26 -9.48 -14.62 -27.70
N ILE A 27 -9.30 -15.90 -27.38
CA ILE A 27 -8.42 -16.82 -28.11
C ILE A 27 -8.89 -16.95 -29.56
N SER A 28 -10.19 -17.17 -29.77
CA SER A 28 -10.78 -17.28 -31.12
C SER A 28 -10.54 -16.00 -31.93
N TRP A 29 -10.74 -14.83 -31.32
CA TRP A 29 -10.45 -13.54 -31.95
C TRP A 29 -8.96 -13.39 -32.27
N GLY A 30 -8.07 -13.73 -31.33
CA GLY A 30 -6.63 -13.62 -31.51
C GLY A 30 -6.10 -14.53 -32.62
N GLN A 31 -6.59 -15.77 -32.68
CA GLN A 31 -6.26 -16.72 -33.75
C GLN A 31 -6.69 -16.18 -35.12
N ASN A 32 -7.89 -15.61 -35.22
CA ASN A 32 -8.36 -14.98 -36.47
C ASN A 32 -7.49 -13.79 -36.91
N GLU A 33 -7.03 -12.96 -35.97
CA GLU A 33 -6.12 -11.84 -36.27
C GLU A 33 -4.73 -12.31 -36.73
N LEU A 34 -4.21 -13.40 -36.16
CA LEU A 34 -2.93 -13.99 -36.58
C LEU A 34 -3.02 -14.56 -38.00
N ILE A 35 -4.11 -15.27 -38.30
CA ILE A 35 -4.41 -15.79 -39.64
C ILE A 35 -4.53 -14.62 -40.64
N ALA A 36 -5.29 -13.58 -40.31
CA ALA A 36 -5.50 -12.42 -41.18
C ALA A 36 -4.19 -11.67 -41.51
N ARG A 37 -3.22 -11.67 -40.60
CA ARG A 37 -1.90 -11.02 -40.78
C ARG A 37 -0.83 -11.96 -41.32
N ASN A 38 -1.18 -13.21 -41.63
CA ASN A 38 -0.26 -14.25 -42.10
C ASN A 38 0.95 -14.43 -41.14
N ILE A 39 0.68 -14.41 -39.84
CA ILE A 39 1.68 -14.64 -38.80
C ILE A 39 1.64 -16.12 -38.42
N GLU A 40 2.76 -16.81 -38.58
CA GLU A 40 2.92 -18.22 -38.19
C GLU A 40 3.14 -18.32 -36.68
N ALA A 41 2.03 -18.21 -35.94
CA ALA A 41 1.99 -18.39 -34.49
C ALA A 41 0.64 -18.95 -34.08
N ASP A 42 0.65 -19.86 -33.11
CA ASP A 42 -0.55 -20.45 -32.53
C ASP A 42 -0.74 -19.97 -31.09
N ILE A 43 -1.99 -19.71 -30.72
CA ILE A 43 -2.38 -19.41 -29.35
C ILE A 43 -2.76 -20.71 -28.67
N GLU A 44 -2.09 -21.04 -27.56
CA GLU A 44 -2.47 -22.16 -26.69
C GLU A 44 -3.89 -21.92 -26.14
N ASP A 45 -4.81 -22.82 -26.49
CA ASP A 45 -6.25 -22.65 -26.26
C ASP A 45 -6.81 -23.54 -25.15
N SER A 46 -5.96 -24.39 -24.57
CA SER A 46 -6.36 -25.43 -23.64
C SER A 46 -5.33 -25.62 -22.54
N PHE A 47 -5.78 -26.19 -21.41
CA PHE A 47 -4.87 -26.51 -20.31
C PHE A 47 -3.93 -27.65 -20.72
N PRO A 48 -2.66 -27.63 -20.27
CA PRO A 48 -1.68 -28.63 -20.66
C PRO A 48 -2.10 -30.03 -20.18
N GLU A 49 -2.17 -31.01 -21.06
CA GLU A 49 -2.59 -32.37 -20.70
C GLU A 49 -1.65 -32.98 -19.63
N LYS A 50 -2.16 -33.16 -18.41
CA LYS A 50 -1.45 -33.86 -17.33
C LYS A 50 -2.03 -35.25 -17.14
N ARG A 51 -1.16 -36.26 -17.17
CA ARG A 51 -1.53 -37.64 -16.81
C ARG A 51 -1.91 -37.73 -15.33
N ILE A 52 -3.16 -38.08 -15.05
CA ILE A 52 -3.62 -38.35 -13.68
C ILE A 52 -3.23 -39.78 -13.29
N PRO A 53 -2.38 -39.99 -12.26
CA PRO A 53 -1.97 -41.32 -11.84
C PRO A 53 -3.14 -42.06 -11.18
N ARG A 54 -3.35 -43.33 -11.56
CA ARG A 54 -4.32 -44.21 -10.90
C ARG A 54 -3.83 -44.55 -9.49
N VAL A 55 -4.66 -44.26 -8.49
CA VAL A 55 -4.40 -44.64 -7.10
C VAL A 55 -5.08 -46.00 -6.84
N LYS A 56 -4.31 -46.99 -6.37
CA LYS A 56 -4.87 -48.28 -5.93
C LYS A 56 -5.70 -48.05 -4.67
N LYS A 57 -6.95 -48.51 -4.63
CA LYS A 57 -7.80 -48.51 -3.44
C LYS A 57 -7.75 -49.88 -2.77
N PHE A 58 -7.58 -49.92 -1.45
CA PHE A 58 -7.68 -51.15 -0.65
C PHE A 58 -9.05 -51.26 0.03
N PHE A 59 -9.48 -52.48 0.34
CA PHE A 59 -10.81 -52.79 0.86
C PHE A 59 -11.15 -52.07 2.19
N ASP A 60 -10.14 -51.86 3.05
CA ASP A 60 -10.28 -51.14 4.33
C ASP A 60 -9.80 -49.68 4.30
N GLU A 61 -9.43 -49.16 3.12
CA GLU A 61 -8.96 -47.78 3.02
C GLU A 61 -10.14 -46.80 3.13
N LYS A 62 -10.12 -45.93 4.15
CA LYS A 62 -11.06 -44.80 4.24
C LYS A 62 -10.99 -44.02 2.93
N SER A 63 -12.15 -43.73 2.33
CA SER A 63 -12.24 -42.94 1.11
C SER A 63 -11.40 -41.67 1.25
N ARG A 64 -10.39 -41.52 0.40
CA ARG A 64 -9.65 -40.27 0.25
C ARG A 64 -10.57 -39.25 -0.43
N ASP A 65 -10.35 -37.97 -0.14
CA ASP A 65 -11.00 -36.87 -0.86
C ASP A 65 -10.87 -37.07 -2.37
N GLU A 66 -11.96 -36.84 -3.10
CA GLU A 66 -11.97 -36.95 -4.56
C GLU A 66 -10.97 -35.96 -5.14
N ARG A 67 -10.13 -36.46 -6.06
CA ARG A 67 -9.23 -35.58 -6.81
C ARG A 67 -10.05 -34.81 -7.84
N PRO A 68 -9.64 -33.57 -8.18
CA PRO A 68 -10.26 -32.82 -9.27
C PRO A 68 -10.30 -33.66 -10.55
N LYS A 69 -11.43 -33.60 -11.27
CA LYS A 69 -11.67 -34.42 -12.46
C LYS A 69 -10.95 -33.87 -13.69
N ASN A 70 -10.66 -32.57 -13.70
CA ASN A 70 -9.93 -31.89 -14.76
C ASN A 70 -9.08 -30.73 -14.22
N LEU A 71 -8.21 -30.19 -15.08
CA LEU A 71 -7.29 -29.10 -14.71
C LEU A 71 -7.99 -27.77 -14.43
N GLY A 72 -9.19 -27.53 -14.99
CA GLY A 72 -9.97 -26.34 -14.69
C GLY A 72 -10.54 -26.37 -13.26
N GLU A 73 -11.00 -27.54 -12.82
CA GLU A 73 -11.44 -27.80 -11.45
C GLU A 73 -10.26 -27.77 -10.48
N GLU A 74 -9.11 -28.32 -10.88
CA GLU A 74 -7.86 -28.17 -10.11
C GLU A 74 -7.47 -26.70 -9.98
N PHE A 75 -7.51 -25.91 -11.05
CA PHE A 75 -7.21 -24.48 -11.01
C PHE A 75 -8.16 -23.72 -10.07
N LYS A 76 -9.46 -24.00 -10.15
CA LYS A 76 -10.47 -23.40 -9.25
C LYS A 76 -10.11 -23.66 -7.79
N ILE A 77 -9.92 -24.93 -7.42
CA ILE A 77 -9.69 -25.35 -6.03
C ILE A 77 -8.29 -24.90 -5.54
N THR A 78 -7.24 -25.17 -6.32
CA THR A 78 -5.86 -24.92 -5.87
C THR A 78 -5.46 -23.45 -5.94
N THR A 79 -6.00 -22.69 -6.88
CA THR A 79 -5.55 -21.31 -7.11
C THR A 79 -6.56 -20.32 -6.56
N LEU A 80 -7.82 -20.37 -7.00
CA LEU A 80 -8.82 -19.36 -6.62
C LEU A 80 -9.33 -19.56 -5.19
N ASP A 81 -9.75 -20.77 -4.83
CA ASP A 81 -10.25 -21.04 -3.48
C ASP A 81 -9.14 -20.80 -2.44
N THR A 82 -7.93 -21.27 -2.75
CA THR A 82 -6.76 -21.04 -1.88
C THR A 82 -6.41 -19.56 -1.76
N ALA A 83 -6.50 -18.78 -2.85
CA ALA A 83 -6.26 -17.34 -2.80
C ALA A 83 -7.31 -16.63 -1.93
N VAL A 84 -8.59 -16.94 -2.10
CA VAL A 84 -9.69 -16.36 -1.31
C VAL A 84 -9.52 -16.72 0.17
N GLU A 85 -9.26 -17.99 0.48
CA GLU A 85 -9.09 -18.46 1.86
C GLU A 85 -7.84 -17.84 2.51
N SER A 86 -6.74 -17.70 1.74
CA SER A 86 -5.53 -17.02 2.19
C SER A 86 -5.80 -15.55 2.52
N MET A 87 -6.55 -14.84 1.67
CA MET A 87 -6.94 -13.44 1.92
C MET A 87 -7.78 -13.32 3.19
N LYS A 88 -8.80 -14.16 3.34
CA LYS A 88 -9.65 -14.20 4.54
C LYS A 88 -8.85 -14.51 5.80
N LYS A 89 -7.97 -15.50 5.76
CA LYS A 89 -7.15 -15.91 6.91
C LYS A 89 -6.16 -14.82 7.33
N ARG A 90 -5.49 -14.18 6.37
CA ARG A 90 -4.46 -13.16 6.65
C ARG A 90 -5.06 -11.86 7.15
N TYR A 91 -6.14 -11.40 6.51
CA TYR A 91 -6.66 -10.06 6.74
C TYR A 91 -7.96 -10.04 7.54
N GLY A 92 -8.73 -11.13 7.57
CA GLY A 92 -10.05 -11.19 8.23
C GLY A 92 -10.02 -10.77 9.70
N LYS A 93 -9.01 -11.21 10.46
CA LYS A 93 -8.85 -10.84 11.88
C LYS A 93 -8.43 -9.38 12.11
N ASN A 94 -7.82 -8.75 11.11
CA ASN A 94 -7.20 -7.42 11.21
C ASN A 94 -7.84 -6.41 10.26
N MET A 95 -9.08 -6.67 9.82
CA MET A 95 -9.75 -5.86 8.80
C MET A 95 -9.85 -4.39 9.20
N ASP A 96 -10.12 -4.10 10.47
CA ASP A 96 -10.22 -2.73 10.96
C ASP A 96 -8.87 -1.99 10.92
N ALA A 97 -7.78 -2.68 11.24
CA ALA A 97 -6.43 -2.13 11.09
C ALA A 97 -6.09 -1.90 9.61
N CYS A 98 -6.44 -2.83 8.71
CA CYS A 98 -6.29 -2.65 7.27
C CYS A 98 -7.12 -1.49 6.73
N ARG A 99 -8.33 -1.27 7.27
CA ARG A 99 -9.18 -0.12 6.94
C ARG A 99 -8.54 1.18 7.40
N GLY A 100 -8.02 1.23 8.63
CA GLY A 100 -7.28 2.39 9.14
C GLY A 100 -6.07 2.73 8.26
N MET A 101 -5.27 1.72 7.88
CA MET A 101 -4.12 1.93 6.98
C MET A 101 -4.53 2.39 5.58
N ALA A 102 -5.68 1.91 5.06
CA ALA A 102 -6.15 2.33 3.74
C ALA A 102 -6.49 3.83 3.68
N ILE A 103 -6.91 4.44 4.79
CA ILE A 103 -7.21 5.87 4.88
C ILE A 103 -5.94 6.71 4.68
N LEU A 104 -4.77 6.19 5.06
CA LEU A 104 -3.46 6.88 4.92
C LEU A 104 -3.02 7.07 3.47
N SER A 105 -3.73 6.49 2.50
CA SER A 105 -3.41 6.69 1.09
C SER A 105 -3.69 8.15 0.66
N PRO A 106 -2.75 8.81 -0.04
CA PRO A 106 -2.93 10.18 -0.53
C PRO A 106 -4.17 10.38 -1.40
N HIS A 107 -4.65 9.33 -2.07
CA HIS A 107 -5.90 9.37 -2.86
C HIS A 107 -7.13 9.76 -2.03
N ASN A 108 -7.09 9.58 -0.70
CA ASN A 108 -8.19 9.93 0.20
C ASN A 108 -8.05 11.33 0.80
N PHE A 109 -6.92 12.02 0.61
CA PHE A 109 -6.63 13.26 1.35
C PHE A 109 -7.57 14.39 0.97
N GLN A 110 -7.97 14.50 -0.29
CA GLN A 110 -9.01 15.45 -0.71
C GLN A 110 -10.28 15.26 0.13
N LYS A 111 -10.78 14.03 0.20
CA LYS A 111 -11.97 13.69 0.98
C LYS A 111 -11.79 13.95 2.49
N ILE A 112 -10.58 13.74 3.02
CA ILE A 112 -10.27 14.02 4.42
C ILE A 112 -10.33 15.53 4.70
N ARG A 113 -9.86 16.37 3.77
CA ARG A 113 -9.97 17.83 3.90
C ARG A 113 -11.44 18.28 3.88
N ASP A 114 -12.21 17.74 2.95
CA ASP A 114 -13.59 18.18 2.71
C ASP A 114 -14.58 17.64 3.76
N SER A 115 -14.40 16.40 4.20
CA SER A 115 -15.37 15.67 5.04
C SER A 115 -14.83 15.21 6.39
N GLY A 116 -13.57 15.50 6.69
CA GLY A 116 -12.89 15.03 7.90
C GLY A 116 -12.48 13.55 7.85
N VAL A 117 -11.80 13.11 8.92
CA VAL A 117 -11.44 11.71 9.14
C VAL A 117 -12.62 11.01 9.84
N PRO A 118 -13.02 9.79 9.43
CA PRO A 118 -14.12 9.07 10.08
C PRO A 118 -13.88 8.81 11.59
N ASP A 119 -14.90 8.97 12.43
CA ASP A 119 -14.81 8.87 13.91
C ASP A 119 -14.31 7.52 14.45
N ASN A 120 -14.47 6.45 13.67
CA ASN A 120 -14.00 5.10 14.02
C ASN A 120 -12.65 4.76 13.40
N ALA A 121 -12.00 5.72 12.73
CA ALA A 121 -10.66 5.54 12.20
C ALA A 121 -9.66 5.32 13.35
N PHE A 122 -8.62 4.55 13.04
CA PHE A 122 -7.47 4.29 13.91
C PHE A 122 -7.69 3.63 15.26
N LYS A 123 -8.91 3.39 15.76
CA LYS A 123 -9.15 2.69 17.04
C LYS A 123 -8.37 1.37 17.19
N SER A 124 -8.50 0.48 16.20
CA SER A 124 -7.76 -0.79 16.19
C SER A 124 -6.26 -0.60 15.92
N LEU A 125 -5.86 0.47 15.23
CA LEU A 125 -4.46 0.75 14.94
C LEU A 125 -3.74 1.31 16.17
N SER A 126 -4.36 2.25 16.89
CA SER A 126 -3.83 2.85 18.12
C SER A 126 -3.56 1.77 19.16
N GLU A 127 -4.48 0.84 19.37
CA GLU A 127 -4.29 -0.29 20.30
C GLU A 127 -3.00 -1.07 20.02
N LYS A 128 -2.65 -1.24 18.74
CA LYS A 128 -1.43 -1.94 18.32
C LYS A 128 -0.18 -1.08 18.40
N LEU A 129 -0.33 0.24 18.34
CA LEU A 129 0.78 1.20 18.38
C LEU A 129 1.13 1.66 19.80
N LEU A 130 0.17 1.63 20.74
CA LEU A 130 0.35 2.03 22.13
C LEU A 130 1.57 1.37 22.83
N PRO A 131 1.89 0.08 22.61
CA PRO A 131 3.08 -0.54 23.19
C PRO A 131 4.40 0.10 22.73
N PHE A 132 4.41 0.74 21.56
CA PHE A 132 5.60 1.36 20.96
C PHE A 132 5.62 2.88 21.14
N ASN A 133 4.45 3.51 21.19
CA ASN A 133 4.28 4.94 21.36
C ASN A 133 3.02 5.23 22.18
N SER A 134 3.20 5.71 23.41
CA SER A 134 2.10 6.05 24.32
C SER A 134 1.24 7.22 23.85
N GLN A 135 1.74 8.03 22.91
CA GLN A 135 1.01 9.15 22.31
C GLN A 135 0.18 8.71 21.09
N ALA A 136 0.27 7.46 20.63
CA ALA A 136 -0.48 6.97 19.48
C ALA A 136 -1.94 6.67 19.83
N THR A 137 -2.68 7.64 20.38
CA THR A 137 -4.12 7.54 20.67
C THR A 137 -4.93 7.78 19.39
N PRO A 138 -6.18 7.27 19.30
CA PRO A 138 -7.04 7.50 18.13
C PRO A 138 -7.15 8.98 17.74
N GLU A 139 -7.36 9.85 18.73
CA GLU A 139 -7.60 11.29 18.54
C GLU A 139 -6.37 11.95 17.93
N ARG A 140 -5.20 11.64 18.48
CA ARG A 140 -3.94 12.21 18.00
C ARG A 140 -3.57 11.73 16.61
N LEU A 141 -3.83 10.46 16.30
CA LEU A 141 -3.62 9.93 14.94
C LEU A 141 -4.56 10.57 13.92
N VAL A 142 -5.80 10.89 14.31
CA VAL A 142 -6.75 11.64 13.48
C VAL A 142 -6.25 13.06 13.23
N GLU A 143 -5.84 13.77 14.27
CA GLU A 143 -5.30 15.13 14.17
C GLU A 143 -4.05 15.18 13.29
N GLU A 144 -3.09 14.26 13.50
CA GLU A 144 -1.87 14.16 12.71
C GLU A 144 -2.18 13.85 11.24
N LEU A 145 -3.10 12.93 10.96
CA LEU A 145 -3.51 12.63 9.58
C LEU A 145 -4.16 13.85 8.93
N TYR A 146 -5.07 14.54 9.62
CA TYR A 146 -5.75 15.71 9.07
C TYR A 146 -4.74 16.81 8.72
N SER A 147 -3.85 17.13 9.66
CA SER A 147 -2.74 18.07 9.42
C SER A 147 -1.86 17.64 8.24
N PHE A 148 -1.52 16.36 8.15
CA PHE A 148 -0.74 15.82 7.04
C PHE A 148 -1.46 15.94 5.69
N ALA A 149 -2.77 15.65 5.66
CA ALA A 149 -3.60 15.75 4.46
C ALA A 149 -3.74 17.20 3.97
N CYS A 150 -3.92 18.16 4.88
CA CYS A 150 -3.96 19.59 4.55
C CYS A 150 -2.63 20.08 3.94
N ASN A 151 -1.51 19.58 4.43
CA ASN A 151 -0.18 19.99 3.99
C ASN A 151 0.39 19.12 2.84
N TRP A 152 -0.35 18.13 2.36
CA TRP A 152 0.15 17.17 1.37
C TRP A 152 0.59 17.81 0.07
N ASP A 153 -0.13 18.85 -0.38
CA ASP A 153 0.20 19.54 -1.62
C ASP A 153 1.56 20.24 -1.56
N SER A 154 2.00 20.65 -0.37
CA SER A 154 3.34 21.18 -0.12
C SER A 154 4.38 20.05 -0.02
N PHE A 155 4.03 18.94 0.63
CA PHE A 155 4.96 17.81 0.83
C PHE A 155 5.25 17.00 -0.43
N LYS A 156 4.32 16.98 -1.39
CA LYS A 156 4.48 16.23 -2.65
C LYS A 156 5.36 16.96 -3.68
N LEU A 157 5.69 18.23 -3.46
CA LEU A 157 6.49 19.03 -4.37
C LEU A 157 7.90 18.46 -4.50
N THR A 158 8.39 18.38 -5.73
CA THR A 158 9.81 18.10 -5.95
C THR A 158 10.64 19.34 -5.66
N ILE A 159 11.97 19.17 -5.53
CA ILE A 159 12.91 20.28 -5.39
C ILE A 159 12.72 21.31 -6.53
N ASN A 160 12.46 20.84 -7.75
CA ASN A 160 12.26 21.72 -8.89
C ASN A 160 10.93 22.49 -8.81
N ASP A 161 9.86 21.84 -8.34
CA ASP A 161 8.55 22.49 -8.15
C ASP A 161 8.62 23.56 -7.06
N PHE A 162 9.39 23.29 -6.00
CA PHE A 162 9.65 24.27 -4.94
C PHE A 162 10.36 25.52 -5.50
N TYR A 163 11.40 25.34 -6.31
CA TYR A 163 12.09 26.48 -6.92
C TYR A 163 11.17 27.28 -7.85
N LYS A 164 10.35 26.61 -8.66
CA LYS A 164 9.36 27.29 -9.53
C LYS A 164 8.35 28.10 -8.71
N LEU A 165 7.81 27.54 -7.64
CA LEU A 165 6.91 28.28 -6.74
C LEU A 165 7.62 29.49 -6.12
N SER A 166 8.86 29.32 -5.66
CA SER A 166 9.61 30.43 -5.06
C SER A 166 9.95 31.53 -6.06
N LEU A 167 10.21 31.19 -7.32
CA LEU A 167 10.43 32.14 -8.41
C LEU A 167 9.16 32.90 -8.78
N ASN A 168 8.01 32.23 -8.79
CA ASN A 168 6.72 32.87 -9.04
C ASN A 168 6.37 33.84 -7.90
N LEU A 169 6.54 33.44 -6.63
CA LEU A 169 6.32 34.31 -5.47
C LEU A 169 7.22 35.56 -5.45
N LEU A 170 8.43 35.48 -6.01
CA LEU A 170 9.32 36.64 -6.15
C LEU A 170 8.99 37.54 -7.35
N ASN A 171 8.25 37.01 -8.34
CA ASN A 171 7.80 37.77 -9.50
C ASN A 171 6.41 38.40 -9.30
N ASP A 172 5.59 37.83 -8.40
CA ASP A 172 4.24 38.31 -8.08
C ASP A 172 4.23 39.46 -7.05
N GLU A 173 5.41 39.93 -6.58
CA GLU A 173 5.52 41.16 -5.76
C GLU A 173 5.33 42.45 -6.60
N GLU A 174 5.10 42.34 -7.90
CA GLU A 174 4.75 43.45 -8.80
C GLU A 174 3.36 43.25 -9.42
N GLU A 175 2.27 43.25 -8.63
CA GLU A 175 0.92 43.71 -9.03
C GLU A 175 -0.08 43.52 -7.86
N GLU A 176 -0.40 44.61 -7.15
CA GLU A 176 -1.65 44.70 -6.38
C GLU A 176 -2.82 44.82 -7.36
N GLU A 177 -3.80 43.91 -7.29
CA GLU A 177 -5.23 44.27 -7.21
C GLU A 177 -6.11 43.05 -6.88
N GLY A 178 -7.17 43.31 -6.13
CA GLY A 178 -7.88 42.34 -5.30
C GLY A 178 -8.70 41.27 -6.01
N ASN A 179 -8.82 40.12 -5.35
CA ASN A 179 -10.12 39.55 -4.99
C ASN A 179 -9.98 38.66 -3.76
N GLU A 180 -10.82 38.93 -2.78
CA GLU A 180 -11.03 38.13 -1.57
C GLU A 180 -11.75 36.82 -1.95
N ASP A 181 -11.61 35.81 -1.08
CA ASP A 181 -12.37 34.54 -1.03
C ASP A 181 -11.61 33.25 -1.40
N GLU A 182 -10.42 33.04 -0.87
CA GLU A 182 -9.99 31.69 -0.50
C GLU A 182 -9.49 31.72 0.96
N GLU A 183 -10.21 31.03 1.84
CA GLU A 183 -9.86 30.86 3.25
C GLU A 183 -8.63 29.94 3.33
N HIS A 184 -7.48 30.51 2.99
CA HIS A 184 -6.18 29.91 3.18
C HIS A 184 -5.99 29.75 4.69
N CYS A 185 -5.70 28.54 5.18
CA CYS A 185 -5.23 28.34 6.54
C CYS A 185 -3.86 29.02 6.69
N ILE A 186 -3.88 30.33 6.93
CA ILE A 186 -2.72 31.13 7.28
C ILE A 186 -2.28 30.65 8.66
N MET A 187 -1.18 29.92 8.73
CA MET A 187 -0.46 29.75 9.98
C MET A 187 -0.02 31.14 10.43
N GLN A 188 -0.72 31.70 11.41
CA GLN A 188 -0.24 32.86 12.15
C GLN A 188 1.09 32.45 12.80
N ALA A 189 2.18 33.00 12.29
CA ALA A 189 3.47 32.97 12.96
C ALA A 189 3.33 33.73 14.28
N THR A 190 3.15 33.00 15.37
CA THR A 190 3.23 33.59 16.71
C THR A 190 4.66 34.09 16.94
N PRO A 191 4.84 35.29 17.53
CA PRO A 191 6.16 35.81 17.82
C PRO A 191 6.84 34.90 18.84
N ALA A 192 8.12 34.63 18.58
CA ALA A 192 8.96 33.70 19.32
C ALA A 192 8.81 33.84 20.85
N PRO A 193 8.54 32.75 21.59
CA PRO A 193 8.66 32.79 23.03
C PRO A 193 10.14 32.98 23.41
N SER A 194 10.39 34.05 24.17
CA SER A 194 11.66 34.34 24.80
C SER A 194 12.26 33.11 25.50
N LYS A 195 13.53 32.84 25.22
CA LYS A 195 14.36 31.73 25.71
C LYS A 195 14.20 31.45 27.22
N PRO A 196 14.06 30.16 27.61
CA PRO A 196 14.69 29.67 28.82
C PRO A 196 15.99 28.95 28.46
N LYS A 197 17.10 29.44 29.02
CA LYS A 197 18.40 28.74 29.03
C LYS A 197 18.21 27.38 29.70
N ARG A 198 18.40 26.28 28.97
CA ARG A 198 18.71 24.98 29.56
C ARG A 198 19.99 24.46 28.94
N ASN A 199 21.04 24.43 29.75
CA ASN A 199 22.34 23.90 29.39
C ASN A 199 22.22 22.37 29.24
N CYS A 200 22.47 21.85 28.05
CA CYS A 200 22.54 20.42 27.78
C CYS A 200 23.90 19.88 28.24
N ASN A 201 24.00 19.47 29.51
CA ASN A 201 25.23 18.91 30.08
C ASN A 201 25.32 17.37 30.03
N SER A 202 24.59 16.68 29.15
CA SER A 202 24.65 15.21 29.09
C SER A 202 24.90 14.58 27.71
N CYS A 203 25.24 15.36 26.68
CA CYS A 203 25.60 14.79 25.38
C CYS A 203 27.13 14.62 25.26
N LYS A 204 27.60 13.38 25.08
CA LYS A 204 29.01 13.04 24.86
C LYS A 204 29.60 13.60 23.54
N ASN A 205 28.78 14.21 22.68
CA ASN A 205 29.21 14.81 21.40
C ASN A 205 29.27 16.35 21.42
N CYS A 206 28.99 17.00 22.54
CA CYS A 206 29.16 18.45 22.68
C CYS A 206 30.54 18.78 23.25
N VAL A 207 31.61 18.50 22.52
CA VAL A 207 32.95 18.99 22.85
C VAL A 207 33.60 19.51 21.57
N THR A 208 33.86 20.83 21.57
CA THR A 208 34.57 21.67 20.57
C THR A 208 33.87 21.89 19.23
N GLY A 209 33.64 23.09 18.69
CA GLY A 209 33.98 24.46 19.06
C GLY A 209 33.79 25.35 17.81
N ASN A 210 33.13 26.51 17.98
CA ASN A 210 32.97 27.64 17.05
C ASN A 210 31.97 27.57 15.87
N ASN A 211 30.86 28.27 16.07
CA ASN A 211 30.18 29.17 15.13
C ASN A 211 30.06 28.75 13.66
N ARG A 212 29.22 27.75 13.39
CA ARG A 212 28.39 27.72 12.18
C ARG A 212 27.24 26.75 12.42
N TRP A 213 26.03 27.16 12.07
CA TRP A 213 24.84 26.32 12.13
C TRP A 213 24.98 25.17 11.12
N THR A 214 25.56 24.05 11.54
CA THR A 214 25.34 22.75 10.90
C THR A 214 24.10 22.14 11.53
N MET A 215 22.99 22.17 10.80
CA MET A 215 21.83 21.34 11.12
C MET A 215 22.28 19.87 11.21
N CYS A 216 22.07 19.25 12.36
CA CYS A 216 22.12 17.80 12.49
C CYS A 216 20.94 17.18 11.72
N TYR A 217 21.09 17.00 10.41
CA TYR A 217 20.27 16.05 9.68
C TYR A 217 20.66 14.64 10.14
N ARG A 218 19.74 13.96 10.83
CA ARG A 218 19.78 12.50 10.97
C ARG A 218 19.54 11.92 9.57
N ARG A 219 20.62 11.69 8.80
CA ARG A 219 20.59 10.73 7.70
C ARG A 219 20.35 9.34 8.29
N PRO A 220 19.35 8.56 7.84
CA PRO A 220 19.42 7.11 7.98
C PRO A 220 20.41 6.62 6.92
N GLN A 221 21.69 6.52 7.30
CA GLN A 221 22.70 5.88 6.46
C GLN A 221 22.72 4.39 6.82
N SER A 222 22.26 3.58 5.87
CA SER A 222 22.70 2.21 5.60
C SER A 222 23.08 1.32 6.79
N TYR A 223 22.13 0.55 7.30
CA TYR A 223 22.40 -0.75 7.92
C TYR A 223 21.35 -1.75 7.46
N LEU A 224 21.65 -2.48 6.39
CA LEU A 224 21.07 -3.78 6.05
C LEU A 224 21.92 -4.42 4.94
N TYR A 225 23.18 -4.68 5.24
CA TYR A 225 23.94 -5.73 4.60
C TYR A 225 24.65 -6.50 5.71
N HIS A 226 24.68 -7.83 5.56
CA HIS A 226 25.04 -8.87 6.54
C HIS A 226 23.89 -9.41 7.39
N LEU A 227 23.07 -10.27 6.77
CA LEU A 227 22.63 -11.54 7.35
C LEU A 227 21.97 -12.38 6.24
N TRP A 228 22.79 -12.89 5.32
CA TRP A 228 22.42 -14.00 4.43
C TRP A 228 23.70 -14.74 4.02
N HIS A 229 24.11 -15.70 4.85
CA HIS A 229 24.94 -16.82 4.39
C HIS A 229 24.20 -18.11 4.77
N PRO A 230 23.85 -18.96 3.80
CA PRO A 230 23.36 -20.30 4.07
C PRO A 230 24.53 -21.17 4.55
N HIS A 231 24.29 -21.94 5.61
CA HIS A 231 25.13 -23.08 5.97
C HIS A 231 25.24 -24.02 4.76
N GLN A 232 26.42 -24.05 4.14
CA GLN A 232 26.82 -25.16 3.29
C GLN A 232 27.30 -26.28 4.20
N THR A 233 26.55 -27.37 4.23
CA THR A 233 27.00 -28.68 4.70
C THR A 233 27.89 -29.29 3.63
N THR A 234 29.14 -29.59 3.98
CA THR A 234 29.97 -30.52 3.21
C THR A 234 30.78 -31.40 4.15
N THR A 235 30.59 -32.71 3.92
CA THR A 235 31.42 -33.88 4.25
C THR A 235 31.67 -34.22 5.70
#